data_AF-A0A800KL95-F1
#
_entry.id   AF-A0A800KL95-F1
#
_cell.length_a   1.000
_cell.length_b   1.000
_cell.length_c   1.000
_cell.angle_alpha   90.00
_cell.angle_beta   90.00
_cell.angle_gamma   90.00
#
_symmetry.space_group_name_H-M   'P 1'
#
loop_
_entity.id
_entity.type
_entity.pdbx_description
1 polymer ?
#
loop_
_entity_poly.entity_id
_entity_poly.type
_entity_poly.pdbx_seq_one_letter_code
_entity_poly.pdbx_strand_id
1 'polypeptide(L)'
;MRLNLEWAHPSGLWALALPVVLALLSLRRGKPSSLHLGTLRLWRNLTGESEGARIRRHIPLARVLLIGALVAGALALAGPRQKDPPTQTTWHVVLDTRPAMFMEHTTSDGKPSGQGTRLAVGLSALERLLQQQDERPDLRWSRRVSGVTRLDRVPGERVPDAFVVSGPPGHERSSWLALDEPHTLWVSDSMPPGSHPEHAGYVLSGGGPVPGPVASVGDRLLSVRGGEWVEETGSPTRSVLLSDGLPALLESFVGVWAKERGLGVSVSDPGDDTLALRIVAAQAGEATARVGHFGRDGWQASALMVLVGEESAAAPRARHWLSADVGGASWPLVSWRPGWVRVAFGDPFEDRSGDPGAFAVSWGDLLDSALLPAPNVRPQSEREAAGPAITRAPRSASFNPVAAPGAWPLVRWLSAIAGVLLFASALTLKGNLNA
;
A
#
# COMPACT_ATOMS: atom_id res chain seq x y z
N MET A 1 22.63 8.58 -25.36
CA MET A 1 22.62 8.95 -23.92
C MET A 1 22.92 10.43 -23.79
N ARG A 2 21.94 11.27 -23.41
CA ARG A 2 22.19 12.68 -23.05
C ARG A 2 22.49 12.72 -21.56
N LEU A 3 23.68 13.19 -21.19
CA LEU A 3 24.06 13.41 -19.79
C LEU A 3 23.40 14.73 -19.33
N ASN A 4 22.35 14.65 -18.52
CA ASN A 4 21.72 15.82 -17.89
C ASN A 4 22.56 16.23 -16.67
N LEU A 5 23.57 17.07 -16.90
CA LEU A 5 24.43 17.63 -15.86
C LEU A 5 23.87 18.99 -15.40
N GLU A 6 23.81 19.20 -14.09
CA GLU A 6 23.57 20.51 -13.47
C GLU A 6 24.74 20.91 -12.57
N TRP A 7 24.94 22.22 -12.37
CA TRP A 7 26.03 22.76 -11.56
C TRP A 7 25.45 23.32 -10.26
N ALA A 8 25.83 22.76 -9.12
CA ALA A 8 25.36 23.23 -7.81
C ALA A 8 25.79 24.67 -7.52
N HIS A 9 26.98 25.06 -8.01
CA HIS A 9 27.54 26.40 -7.85
C HIS A 9 28.03 26.90 -9.20
N PRO A 10 27.14 27.47 -10.05
CA PRO A 10 27.54 27.94 -11.38
C PRO A 10 28.60 29.05 -11.31
N SER A 11 28.67 29.79 -10.20
CA SER A 11 29.73 30.76 -9.94
C SER A 11 31.13 30.12 -9.84
N GLY A 12 31.25 28.84 -9.47
CA GLY A 12 32.52 28.10 -9.45
C GLY A 12 33.17 27.97 -10.83
N LEU A 13 32.38 28.06 -11.92
CA LEU A 13 32.91 28.02 -13.29
C LEU A 13 33.77 29.24 -13.62
N TRP A 14 33.63 30.36 -12.90
CA TRP A 14 34.51 31.52 -13.06
C TRP A 14 35.97 31.18 -12.75
N ALA A 15 36.24 30.16 -11.93
CA ALA A 15 37.60 29.68 -11.67
C ALA A 15 38.32 29.14 -12.93
N LEU A 16 37.58 28.81 -14.00
CA LEU A 16 38.17 28.44 -15.30
C LEU A 16 38.88 29.61 -16.01
N ALA A 17 38.65 30.86 -15.60
CA ALA A 17 39.40 32.00 -16.12
C ALA A 17 40.90 31.92 -15.75
N LEU A 18 41.22 31.37 -14.58
CA LEU A 18 42.60 31.28 -14.06
C LEU A 18 43.53 30.42 -14.96
N PRO A 19 43.20 29.17 -15.34
CA PRO A 19 44.03 28.38 -16.24
C PRO A 19 44.20 29.02 -17.63
N VAL A 20 43.18 29.73 -18.13
CA VAL A 20 43.25 30.45 -19.42
C VAL A 20 44.25 31.60 -19.33
N VAL A 21 44.17 32.42 -18.27
CA VAL A 21 45.13 33.51 -18.04
C VAL A 21 46.55 32.97 -17.88
N LEU A 22 46.74 31.87 -17.15
CA LEU A 22 48.04 31.19 -17.02
C LEU A 22 48.58 30.69 -18.37
N ALA A 23 47.73 30.08 -19.19
CA ALA A 23 48.10 29.63 -20.54
C ALA A 23 48.53 30.83 -21.41
N LEU A 24 47.77 31.92 -21.41
CA LEU A 24 48.09 33.15 -22.16
C LEU A 24 49.39 33.81 -21.69
N LEU A 25 49.60 33.89 -20.37
CA LEU A 25 50.85 34.40 -19.80
C LEU A 25 52.06 33.51 -20.16
N SER A 26 51.85 32.19 -20.22
CA SER A 26 52.89 31.24 -20.61
C SER A 26 53.31 31.40 -22.08
N LEU A 27 52.37 31.77 -22.96
CA LEU A 27 52.62 32.05 -24.37
C LEU A 27 53.30 33.42 -24.58
N ARG A 28 53.08 34.39 -23.68
CA ARG A 28 53.70 35.72 -23.74
C ARG A 28 55.18 35.74 -23.35
N ARG A 29 55.68 34.76 -22.57
CA ARG A 29 57.07 34.73 -22.06
C ARG A 29 58.15 34.34 -23.09
N GLY A 30 57.83 34.29 -24.37
CA GLY A 30 58.75 33.88 -25.44
C GLY A 30 59.20 35.01 -26.36
N LYS A 31 59.77 36.09 -25.82
CA LYS A 31 60.86 36.78 -26.51
C LYS A 31 62.07 36.68 -25.58
N PRO A 32 63.07 35.82 -25.87
CA PRO A 32 64.33 35.94 -25.15
C PRO A 32 64.78 37.39 -25.30
N SER A 33 64.99 38.08 -24.19
CA SER A 33 65.72 39.34 -24.23
C SER A 33 67.03 39.02 -24.92
N SER A 34 67.22 39.53 -26.14
CA SER A 34 68.50 39.41 -26.83
C SER A 34 69.51 40.17 -25.99
N LEU A 35 70.12 39.48 -25.02
CA LEU A 35 71.36 39.90 -24.40
C LEU A 35 72.28 40.24 -25.57
N HIS A 36 72.63 41.52 -25.67
CA HIS A 36 73.47 42.08 -26.70
C HIS A 36 74.89 41.51 -26.56
N LEU A 37 75.08 40.24 -26.88
CA LEU A 37 76.39 39.68 -27.19
C LEU A 37 76.71 40.11 -28.63
N GLY A 38 77.23 41.34 -28.75
CA GLY A 38 77.57 42.02 -30.00
C GLY A 38 78.60 41.29 -30.89
N THR A 39 79.08 40.12 -30.50
CA THR A 39 80.12 39.36 -31.22
C THR A 39 79.61 38.12 -31.94
N LEU A 40 78.41 37.60 -31.64
CA LEU A 40 77.88 36.39 -32.30
C LEU A 40 77.18 36.66 -33.64
N ARG A 41 76.88 37.93 -33.97
CA ARG A 41 76.21 38.30 -35.24
C ARG A 41 77.13 38.19 -36.46
N LEU A 42 78.46 38.31 -36.28
CA LEU A 42 79.44 38.21 -37.36
C LEU A 42 79.62 36.77 -37.86
N TRP A 43 79.43 35.76 -37.00
CA TRP A 43 79.58 34.35 -37.38
C TRP A 43 78.35 33.79 -38.10
N ARG A 44 77.16 34.32 -37.82
CA ARG A 44 75.90 33.81 -38.40
C ARG A 44 75.73 34.16 -39.88
N ASN A 45 76.43 35.18 -40.38
CA ASN A 45 76.43 35.51 -41.82
C ASN A 45 77.39 34.65 -42.65
N LEU A 46 78.29 33.88 -42.03
CA LEU A 46 79.25 33.02 -42.73
C LEU A 46 78.75 31.59 -42.97
N THR A 47 77.75 31.11 -42.22
CA THR A 47 77.28 29.71 -42.31
C THR A 47 76.10 29.46 -43.23
N GLY A 48 75.52 30.49 -43.86
CA GLY A 48 74.53 30.30 -44.93
C GLY A 48 73.27 29.49 -44.54
N GLU A 49 72.91 29.44 -43.26
CA GLU A 49 71.72 28.71 -42.81
C GLU A 49 70.47 29.59 -42.93
N SER A 50 69.64 29.25 -43.92
CA SER A 50 68.35 29.87 -44.23
C SER A 50 67.29 29.61 -43.12
N GLU A 51 66.53 30.67 -42.83
CA GLU A 51 65.45 30.73 -41.84
C GLU A 51 64.30 29.77 -42.18
N GLY A 52 64.32 28.57 -41.59
CA GLY A 52 63.23 27.60 -41.74
C GLY A 52 62.94 26.76 -40.50
N ALA A 53 63.60 27.02 -39.36
CA ALA A 53 63.33 26.29 -38.13
C ALA A 53 62.01 26.76 -37.54
N ARG A 54 60.90 26.08 -37.86
CA ARG A 54 59.65 26.15 -37.09
C ARG A 54 60.01 25.86 -35.63
N ILE A 55 60.14 26.92 -34.83
CA ILE A 55 60.34 26.82 -33.38
C ILE A 55 59.08 26.12 -32.84
N ARG A 56 59.14 24.80 -32.70
CA ARG A 56 58.14 24.05 -31.96
C ARG A 56 58.25 24.53 -30.53
N ARG A 57 57.38 25.47 -30.15
CA ARG A 57 57.26 25.96 -28.78
C ARG A 57 56.81 24.78 -27.93
N HIS A 58 57.78 24.08 -27.34
CA HIS A 58 57.50 23.00 -26.42
C HIS A 58 56.96 23.62 -25.14
N ILE A 59 55.67 23.41 -24.88
CA ILE A 59 55.11 23.75 -23.57
C ILE A 59 55.69 22.73 -22.58
N PRO A 60 56.31 23.14 -21.48
CA PRO A 60 56.82 22.20 -20.50
C PRO A 60 55.65 21.41 -19.91
N LEU A 61 55.80 20.08 -19.83
CA LEU A 61 54.76 19.15 -19.37
C LEU A 61 54.17 19.58 -18.01
N ALA A 62 55.03 20.08 -17.10
CA ALA A 62 54.63 20.61 -15.79
C ALA A 62 53.52 21.67 -15.86
N ARG A 63 53.53 22.53 -16.90
CA ARG A 63 52.50 23.57 -17.11
C ARG A 63 51.20 22.97 -17.64
N VAL A 64 51.28 21.98 -18.52
CA VAL A 64 50.09 21.27 -19.02
C VAL A 64 49.39 20.56 -17.86
N LEU A 65 50.15 19.92 -16.98
CA LEU A 65 49.64 19.28 -15.77
C LEU A 65 49.00 20.29 -14.81
N LEU A 66 49.64 21.44 -14.58
CA LEU A 66 49.09 22.52 -13.74
C LEU A 66 47.77 23.06 -14.28
N ILE A 67 47.69 23.31 -15.59
CA ILE A 67 46.46 23.77 -16.25
C ILE A 67 45.36 22.71 -16.09
N GLY A 68 45.68 21.42 -16.31
CA GLY A 68 44.76 20.32 -16.08
C GLY A 68 44.25 20.26 -14.63
N ALA A 69 45.13 20.46 -13.65
CA ALA A 69 44.76 20.47 -12.24
C ALA A 69 43.79 21.62 -11.88
N LEU A 70 44.06 22.81 -12.41
CA LEU A 70 43.20 23.99 -12.20
C LEU A 70 41.82 23.82 -12.84
N VAL A 71 41.76 23.24 -14.04
CA VAL A 71 40.48 22.92 -14.69
C VAL A 71 39.71 21.88 -13.87
N ALA A 72 40.36 20.80 -13.44
CA ALA A 72 39.72 19.77 -12.60
C ALA A 72 39.22 20.35 -11.26
N GLY A 73 40.00 21.22 -10.62
CA GLY A 73 39.61 21.90 -9.39
C GLY A 73 38.45 22.87 -9.58
N ALA A 74 38.43 23.65 -10.67
CA ALA A 74 37.32 24.54 -11.02
C ALA A 74 36.03 23.75 -11.28
N LEU A 75 36.12 22.62 -11.98
CA LEU A 75 34.99 21.72 -12.18
C LEU A 75 34.52 21.10 -10.85
N ALA A 76 35.43 20.70 -9.96
CA ALA A 76 35.06 20.22 -8.63
C ALA A 76 34.33 21.29 -7.80
N LEU A 77 34.81 22.53 -7.84
CA LEU A 77 34.20 23.70 -7.17
C LEU A 77 32.81 24.04 -7.71
N ALA A 78 32.61 23.91 -9.02
CA ALA A 78 31.30 24.11 -9.64
C ALA A 78 30.27 23.05 -9.21
N GLY A 79 30.74 21.92 -8.67
CA GLY A 79 29.91 20.87 -8.08
C GLY A 79 28.96 20.23 -9.10
N PRO A 80 29.48 19.50 -10.10
CA PRO A 80 28.66 18.82 -11.08
C PRO A 80 27.81 17.78 -10.36
N ARG A 81 26.51 17.92 -10.48
CA ARG A 81 25.54 16.93 -10.01
C ARG A 81 24.81 16.39 -11.23
N GLN A 82 24.52 15.09 -11.19
CA GLN A 82 23.51 14.57 -12.10
C GLN A 82 22.21 15.20 -11.66
N LYS A 83 21.48 15.80 -12.62
CA LYS A 83 20.12 16.23 -12.34
C LYS A 83 19.36 14.97 -11.96
N ASP A 84 19.01 14.85 -10.67
CA ASP A 84 18.18 13.75 -10.24
C ASP A 84 16.94 13.76 -11.15
N PRO A 85 16.54 12.61 -11.73
CA PRO A 85 15.26 12.57 -12.41
C PRO A 85 14.22 13.13 -11.43
N PRO A 86 13.29 14.01 -11.86
CA PRO A 86 12.25 14.48 -10.98
C PRO A 86 11.64 13.22 -10.34
N THR A 87 11.81 13.08 -9.02
CA THR A 87 11.28 11.93 -8.30
C THR A 87 9.79 12.11 -8.35
N GLN A 88 9.17 11.53 -9.37
CA GLN A 88 7.73 11.54 -9.56
C GLN A 88 7.13 10.99 -8.28
N THR A 89 6.48 11.87 -7.53
CA THR A 89 6.01 11.54 -6.18
C THR A 89 4.93 10.48 -6.36
N THR A 90 5.16 9.27 -5.86
CA THR A 90 4.15 8.20 -5.91
C THR A 90 3.28 8.28 -4.66
N TRP A 91 1.97 8.42 -4.81
CA TRP A 91 1.01 8.32 -3.71
C TRP A 91 0.42 6.91 -3.63
N HIS A 92 0.37 6.38 -2.41
CA HIS A 92 -0.29 5.13 -2.08
C HIS A 92 -1.72 5.41 -1.62
N VAL A 93 -2.69 5.16 -2.48
CA VAL A 93 -4.11 5.40 -2.18
C VAL A 93 -4.71 4.14 -1.57
N VAL A 94 -5.20 4.24 -0.34
CA VAL A 94 -5.88 3.16 0.39
C VAL A 94 -7.37 3.46 0.37
N LEU A 95 -8.13 2.60 -0.32
CA LEU A 95 -9.58 2.72 -0.42
C LEU A 95 -10.27 1.92 0.70
N ASP A 96 -11.14 2.60 1.44
CA ASP A 96 -12.13 1.95 2.28
C ASP A 96 -13.22 1.33 1.40
N THR A 97 -13.38 0.00 1.48
CA THR A 97 -14.43 -0.72 0.75
C THR A 97 -15.50 -1.28 1.69
N ARG A 98 -15.66 -0.71 2.89
CA ARG A 98 -16.77 -1.05 3.80
C ARG A 98 -18.12 -0.79 3.12
N PRO A 99 -19.17 -1.54 3.47
CA PRO A 99 -20.51 -1.33 2.90
C PRO A 99 -21.04 0.11 3.05
N ALA A 100 -20.68 0.82 4.11
CA ALA A 100 -21.02 2.23 4.32
C ALA A 100 -20.56 3.15 3.17
N MET A 101 -19.42 2.85 2.54
CA MET A 101 -18.89 3.61 1.40
C MET A 101 -19.78 3.50 0.16
N PHE A 102 -20.55 2.41 0.04
CA PHE A 102 -21.44 2.15 -1.09
C PHE A 102 -22.86 2.63 -0.84
N MET A 103 -23.15 3.21 0.33
CA MET A 103 -24.41 3.87 0.60
C MET A 103 -24.54 5.17 -0.19
N GLU A 104 -25.78 5.56 -0.47
CA GLU A 104 -26.11 6.84 -1.07
C GLU A 104 -25.57 7.99 -0.20
N HIS A 105 -24.96 8.98 -0.84
CA HIS A 105 -24.48 10.17 -0.14
C HIS A 105 -25.67 11.10 0.15
N THR A 106 -25.88 11.41 1.43
CA THR A 106 -26.99 12.24 1.90
C THR A 106 -26.51 13.56 2.49
N THR A 107 -27.38 14.57 2.48
CA THR A 107 -27.18 15.84 3.21
C THR A 107 -27.30 15.62 4.72
N SER A 108 -26.97 16.65 5.52
CA SER A 108 -27.12 16.62 6.99
C SER A 108 -28.51 16.17 7.46
N ASP A 109 -29.53 16.46 6.66
CA ASP A 109 -30.94 16.17 6.97
C ASP A 109 -31.36 14.76 6.48
N GLY A 110 -30.41 13.95 6.01
CA GLY A 110 -30.65 12.59 5.52
C GLY A 110 -31.32 12.52 4.15
N LYS A 111 -31.35 13.61 3.37
CA LYS A 111 -31.89 13.63 2.01
C LYS A 111 -30.81 13.25 0.99
N PRO A 112 -31.14 12.51 -0.09
CA PRO A 112 -30.22 12.25 -1.19
C PRO A 112 -29.56 13.53 -1.71
N SER A 113 -28.22 13.54 -1.84
CA SER A 113 -27.52 14.67 -2.46
C SER A 113 -27.51 14.61 -3.99
N GLY A 114 -27.89 13.46 -4.58
CA GLY A 114 -27.80 13.21 -6.02
C GLY A 114 -26.37 13.00 -6.55
N GLN A 115 -25.37 12.93 -5.67
CA GLN A 115 -23.96 12.77 -6.03
C GLN A 115 -23.51 11.30 -6.09
N GLY A 116 -24.46 10.36 -6.05
CA GLY A 116 -24.19 8.92 -6.03
C GLY A 116 -23.84 8.42 -4.63
N THR A 117 -22.84 7.56 -4.54
CA THR A 117 -22.42 6.93 -3.28
C THR A 117 -21.40 7.77 -2.52
N ARG A 118 -21.23 7.49 -1.22
CA ARG A 118 -20.15 8.10 -0.40
C ARG A 118 -18.77 7.87 -1.03
N LEU A 119 -18.54 6.71 -1.65
CA LEU A 119 -17.34 6.39 -2.40
C LEU A 119 -17.16 7.30 -3.63
N ALA A 120 -18.21 7.49 -4.43
CA ALA A 120 -18.15 8.33 -5.63
C ALA A 120 -17.82 9.79 -5.28
N VAL A 121 -18.40 10.30 -4.19
CA VAL A 121 -18.07 11.63 -3.64
C VAL A 121 -16.61 11.70 -3.19
N GLY A 122 -16.12 10.66 -2.48
CA GLY A 122 -14.73 10.56 -2.04
C GLY A 122 -13.73 10.55 -3.21
N LEU A 123 -13.99 9.76 -4.25
CA LEU A 123 -13.17 9.70 -5.45
C LEU A 123 -13.17 11.03 -6.22
N SER A 124 -14.31 11.73 -6.25
CA SER A 124 -14.41 13.07 -6.84
C SER A 124 -13.64 14.12 -6.03
N ALA A 125 -13.62 14.00 -4.70
CA ALA A 125 -12.80 14.84 -3.84
C ALA A 125 -11.30 14.54 -3.98
N LEU A 126 -10.93 13.27 -4.17
CA LEU A 126 -9.58 12.86 -4.50
C LEU A 126 -9.10 13.48 -5.82
N GLU A 127 -9.89 13.40 -6.89
CA GLU A 127 -9.49 13.99 -8.17
C GLU A 127 -9.29 15.52 -8.05
N ARG A 128 -10.14 16.21 -7.28
CA ARG A 128 -9.94 17.64 -6.96
C ARG A 128 -8.64 17.89 -6.20
N LEU A 129 -8.30 17.04 -5.23
CA LEU A 129 -7.03 17.14 -4.49
C LEU A 129 -5.81 16.95 -5.40
N LEU A 130 -5.90 16.01 -6.36
CA LEU A 130 -4.84 15.75 -7.34
C LEU A 130 -4.67 16.93 -8.32
N GLN A 131 -5.78 17.56 -8.73
CA GLN A 131 -5.75 18.74 -9.59
C GLN A 131 -5.14 19.98 -8.91
N GLN A 132 -5.11 20.02 -7.58
CA GLN A 132 -4.49 21.09 -6.81
C GLN A 132 -2.97 20.94 -6.64
N GLN A 133 -2.39 19.82 -7.07
CA GLN A 133 -0.94 19.61 -6.98
C GLN A 133 -0.23 20.24 -8.18
N ASP A 134 0.93 20.85 -7.94
CA ASP A 134 1.79 21.43 -9.00
C ASP A 134 2.24 20.37 -10.02
N GLU A 135 2.55 19.16 -9.52
CA GLU A 135 2.83 17.98 -10.34
C GLU A 135 1.90 16.83 -9.89
N ARG A 136 1.19 16.22 -10.85
CA ARG A 136 0.30 15.10 -10.55
C ARG A 136 1.12 13.89 -10.09
N PRO A 137 0.90 13.36 -8.88
CA PRO A 137 1.61 12.20 -8.39
C PRO A 137 1.18 10.92 -9.12
N ASP A 138 2.10 9.95 -9.24
CA ASP A 138 1.75 8.61 -9.68
C ASP A 138 0.93 7.90 -8.60
N LEU A 139 -0.12 7.19 -8.99
CA LEU A 139 -1.00 6.54 -8.03
C LEU A 139 -0.75 5.03 -7.98
N ARG A 140 -0.63 4.51 -6.75
CA ARG A 140 -0.70 3.09 -6.45
C ARG A 140 -1.92 2.83 -5.58
N TRP A 141 -2.88 2.12 -6.13
CA TRP A 141 -4.12 1.80 -5.45
C TRP A 141 -3.94 0.58 -4.58
N SER A 142 -4.62 0.60 -3.46
CA SER A 142 -4.82 -0.56 -2.60
C SER A 142 -6.23 -0.54 -2.04
N ARG A 143 -6.89 -1.70 -2.07
CA ARG A 143 -8.17 -1.88 -1.40
C ARG A 143 -7.95 -2.55 -0.06
N ARG A 144 -8.83 -2.24 0.87
CA ARG A 144 -8.86 -2.92 2.16
C ARG A 144 -10.06 -3.84 2.23
N VAL A 145 -9.82 -5.13 1.96
CA VAL A 145 -10.81 -6.17 2.17
C VAL A 145 -10.69 -6.68 3.59
N SER A 146 -11.76 -6.51 4.37
CA SER A 146 -12.09 -7.23 5.59
C SER A 146 -11.19 -8.44 5.92
N GLY A 147 -10.40 -8.33 7.02
CA GLY A 147 -9.64 -9.46 7.59
C GLY A 147 -8.34 -9.85 6.88
N VAL A 148 -8.06 -9.33 5.68
CA VAL A 148 -6.82 -9.63 4.95
C VAL A 148 -6.01 -8.36 4.80
N THR A 149 -4.86 -8.29 5.47
CA THR A 149 -3.84 -7.22 5.34
C THR A 149 -3.13 -7.26 3.97
N ARG A 150 -3.75 -7.83 2.94
CA ARG A 150 -3.19 -7.92 1.60
C ARG A 150 -3.70 -6.72 0.82
N LEU A 151 -2.86 -5.68 0.80
CA LEU A 151 -3.04 -4.54 -0.08
C LEU A 151 -2.72 -5.01 -1.51
N ASP A 152 -3.74 -5.27 -2.32
CA ASP A 152 -3.57 -5.46 -3.76
C ASP A 152 -3.03 -4.14 -4.32
N ARG A 153 -1.72 -4.04 -4.57
CA ARG A 153 -1.09 -2.81 -5.08
C ARG A 153 -1.13 -2.79 -6.58
N VAL A 154 -2.03 -1.98 -7.13
CA VAL A 154 -2.22 -1.84 -8.59
C VAL A 154 -1.82 -0.44 -9.02
N PRO A 155 -0.85 -0.27 -9.93
CA PRO A 155 -0.55 1.03 -10.51
C PRO A 155 -1.67 1.44 -11.48
N GLY A 156 -2.06 2.71 -11.48
CA GLY A 156 -3.03 3.23 -12.45
C GLY A 156 -3.55 4.62 -12.10
N GLU A 157 -3.89 5.42 -13.10
CA GLU A 157 -4.43 6.78 -12.90
C GLU A 157 -5.85 6.79 -12.32
N ARG A 158 -6.59 5.70 -12.51
CA ARG A 158 -7.97 5.52 -12.04
C ARG A 158 -8.07 4.37 -11.05
N VAL A 159 -9.11 4.41 -10.21
CA VAL A 159 -9.45 3.31 -9.32
C VAL A 159 -9.73 2.04 -10.16
N PRO A 160 -9.15 0.88 -9.81
CA PRO A 160 -9.47 -0.38 -10.48
C PRO A 160 -10.94 -0.77 -10.28
N ASP A 161 -11.62 -1.24 -11.33
CA ASP A 161 -13.05 -1.63 -11.26
C ASP A 161 -13.32 -2.69 -10.18
N ALA A 162 -12.37 -3.62 -9.98
CA ALA A 162 -12.43 -4.64 -8.94
C ALA A 162 -12.43 -4.09 -7.50
N PHE A 163 -12.13 -2.80 -7.32
CA PHE A 163 -12.13 -2.12 -6.02
C PHE A 163 -13.46 -1.38 -5.78
N VAL A 164 -14.28 -1.19 -6.82
CA VAL A 164 -15.60 -0.54 -6.76
C VAL A 164 -16.69 -1.58 -6.49
N VAL A 165 -16.42 -2.49 -5.56
CA VAL A 165 -17.36 -3.52 -5.09
C VAL A 165 -17.32 -3.54 -3.57
N SER A 166 -18.50 -3.62 -2.94
CA SER A 166 -18.60 -3.67 -1.47
C SER A 166 -17.89 -4.90 -0.93
N GLY A 167 -17.06 -4.68 0.10
CA GLY A 167 -16.54 -5.77 0.91
C GLY A 167 -17.67 -6.47 1.69
N PRO A 168 -17.40 -7.69 2.21
CA PRO A 168 -18.38 -8.42 3.01
C PRO A 168 -18.68 -7.68 4.33
N PRO A 169 -19.94 -7.73 4.82
CA PRO A 169 -20.34 -7.09 6.07
C PRO A 169 -19.64 -7.71 7.30
N GLY A 170 -19.66 -6.99 8.44
CA GLY A 170 -19.40 -7.57 9.76
C GLY A 170 -17.94 -7.86 10.14
N HIS A 171 -16.95 -7.29 9.45
CA HIS A 171 -15.54 -7.54 9.78
C HIS A 171 -14.90 -6.42 10.60
N GLU A 172 -14.02 -6.82 11.54
CA GLU A 172 -13.31 -5.91 12.44
C GLU A 172 -12.48 -4.86 11.71
N ARG A 173 -12.50 -3.64 12.26
CA ARG A 173 -11.64 -2.53 11.85
C ARG A 173 -10.19 -2.87 12.23
N SER A 174 -9.43 -3.44 11.30
CA SER A 174 -7.96 -3.38 11.34
C SER A 174 -7.47 -1.93 11.62
N SER A 175 -6.35 -1.76 12.30
CA SER A 175 -5.87 -0.43 12.68
C SER A 175 -5.45 0.38 11.45
N TRP A 176 -6.14 1.49 11.18
CA TRP A 176 -5.74 2.45 10.13
C TRP A 176 -4.40 3.10 10.43
N LEU A 177 -4.04 3.22 11.72
CA LEU A 177 -2.74 3.73 12.16
C LEU A 177 -1.56 2.89 11.66
N ALA A 178 -1.77 1.61 11.35
CA ALA A 178 -0.73 0.76 10.75
C ALA A 178 -0.39 1.20 9.30
N LEU A 179 -1.18 2.09 8.70
CA LEU A 179 -1.01 2.65 7.36
C LEU A 179 -0.70 4.16 7.40
N ASP A 180 -0.31 4.69 8.56
CA ASP A 180 0.07 6.11 8.72
C ASP A 180 1.50 6.33 8.25
N GLU A 181 1.70 6.26 6.94
CA GLU A 181 3.00 6.43 6.29
C GLU A 181 3.02 7.69 5.40
N PRO A 182 4.18 8.33 5.20
CA PRO A 182 4.33 9.40 4.21
C PRO A 182 3.87 8.95 2.82
N HIS A 183 3.36 9.89 2.03
CA HIS A 183 2.79 9.63 0.69
C HIS A 183 1.60 8.64 0.66
N THR A 184 1.05 8.24 1.81
CA THR A 184 -0.16 7.41 1.86
C THR A 184 -1.40 8.29 2.01
N LEU A 185 -2.43 8.02 1.21
CA LEU A 185 -3.70 8.74 1.25
C LEU A 185 -4.85 7.78 1.51
N TRP A 186 -5.61 8.03 2.57
CA TRP A 186 -6.79 7.25 2.92
C TRP A 186 -8.04 7.83 2.26
N VAL A 187 -8.87 7.01 1.63
CA VAL A 187 -10.16 7.43 1.09
C VAL A 187 -11.26 6.68 1.84
N SER A 188 -12.07 7.41 2.62
CA SER A 188 -13.12 6.85 3.48
C SER A 188 -14.30 7.83 3.60
N ASP A 189 -15.36 7.43 4.30
CA ASP A 189 -16.51 8.30 4.58
C ASP A 189 -16.28 9.15 5.81
N SER A 190 -15.60 8.59 6.80
CA SER A 190 -15.41 9.17 8.12
C SER A 190 -13.99 8.91 8.62
N MET A 191 -13.50 9.73 9.56
CA MET A 191 -12.23 9.46 10.20
C MET A 191 -12.34 8.15 10.99
N PRO A 192 -11.48 7.15 10.76
CA PRO A 192 -11.56 5.91 11.51
C PRO A 192 -11.38 6.18 13.02
N PRO A 193 -12.21 5.61 13.91
CA PRO A 193 -12.16 5.96 15.32
C PRO A 193 -10.80 5.67 15.97
N GLY A 194 -10.34 6.60 16.81
CA GLY A 194 -9.02 6.55 17.44
C GLY A 194 -7.86 6.88 16.49
N SER A 195 -8.12 7.22 15.23
CA SER A 195 -7.07 7.53 14.26
C SER A 195 -6.86 9.04 14.16
N HIS A 196 -5.61 9.46 14.37
CA HIS A 196 -5.13 10.81 14.12
C HIS A 196 -3.85 10.69 13.28
N PRO A 197 -3.96 10.55 11.95
CA PRO A 197 -2.79 10.32 11.11
C PRO A 197 -1.83 11.51 11.19
N GLU A 198 -0.57 11.22 11.48
CA GLU A 198 0.50 12.21 11.53
C GLU A 198 1.11 12.43 10.15
N HIS A 199 1.19 11.39 9.32
CA HIS A 199 1.88 11.38 8.04
C HIS A 199 0.93 11.21 6.85
N ALA A 200 0.01 10.25 6.96
CA ALA A 200 -0.96 9.96 5.93
C ALA A 200 -1.91 11.14 5.72
N GLY A 201 -2.24 11.38 4.46
CA GLY A 201 -3.33 12.25 4.08
C GLY A 201 -4.64 11.48 4.10
N TYR A 202 -5.74 12.21 3.97
CA TYR A 202 -7.06 11.60 3.94
C TYR A 202 -8.03 12.41 3.08
N VAL A 203 -8.95 11.69 2.47
CA VAL A 203 -10.13 12.20 1.78
C VAL A 203 -11.32 11.53 2.45
N LEU A 204 -12.02 12.31 3.27
CA LEU A 204 -13.24 11.92 3.93
C LEU A 204 -14.39 12.49 3.12
N SER A 205 -15.23 11.64 2.55
CA SER A 205 -16.40 12.08 1.79
C SER A 205 -17.50 12.65 2.67
N GLY A 206 -17.54 12.26 3.95
CA GLY A 206 -18.57 12.67 4.89
C GLY A 206 -19.95 12.15 4.47
N GLY A 207 -20.97 12.91 4.86
CA GLY A 207 -22.37 12.65 4.54
C GLY A 207 -23.22 12.53 5.79
N GLY A 208 -24.50 12.86 5.64
CA GLY A 208 -25.47 12.72 6.72
C GLY A 208 -25.90 11.28 6.95
N PRO A 209 -26.90 11.09 7.83
CA PRO A 209 -27.47 9.77 8.09
C PRO A 209 -28.14 9.22 6.81
N VAL A 210 -28.10 7.90 6.63
CA VAL A 210 -28.67 7.22 5.46
C VAL A 210 -29.92 6.43 5.88
N PRO A 211 -31.13 6.82 5.43
CA PRO A 211 -32.34 6.11 5.79
C PRO A 211 -32.36 4.68 5.21
N GLY A 212 -33.09 3.78 5.86
CA GLY A 212 -33.33 2.43 5.39
C GLY A 212 -33.21 1.34 6.47
N PRO A 213 -33.25 0.06 6.05
CA PRO A 213 -33.37 -1.05 6.97
C PRO A 213 -32.10 -1.31 7.77
N VAL A 214 -32.27 -1.47 9.08
CA VAL A 214 -31.22 -1.73 10.08
C VAL A 214 -31.29 -3.09 10.74
N ALA A 215 -32.47 -3.71 10.73
CA ALA A 215 -32.64 -5.10 11.15
C ALA A 215 -33.71 -5.78 10.28
N SER A 216 -33.67 -7.10 10.25
CA SER A 216 -34.70 -7.95 9.67
C SER A 216 -35.08 -9.01 10.69
N VAL A 217 -36.39 -9.19 10.87
CA VAL A 217 -36.97 -10.24 11.73
C VAL A 217 -38.06 -10.91 10.90
N GLY A 218 -37.78 -12.13 10.42
CA GLY A 218 -38.66 -12.83 9.50
C GLY A 218 -39.00 -12.02 8.25
N ASP A 219 -40.30 -11.79 8.03
CA ASP A 219 -40.85 -11.02 6.92
C ASP A 219 -40.88 -9.51 7.19
N ARG A 220 -40.28 -9.04 8.28
CA ARG A 220 -40.30 -7.63 8.67
C ARG A 220 -38.92 -7.02 8.61
N LEU A 221 -38.87 -5.78 8.16
CA LEU A 221 -37.70 -4.92 8.18
C LEU A 221 -37.94 -3.78 9.16
N LEU A 222 -37.01 -3.62 10.06
CA LEU A 222 -36.95 -2.44 10.91
C LEU A 222 -36.04 -1.43 10.23
N SER A 223 -36.61 -0.29 9.85
CA SER A 223 -35.95 0.79 9.12
C SER A 223 -35.86 2.05 9.96
N VAL A 224 -34.82 2.85 9.73
CA VAL A 224 -34.73 4.21 10.28
C VAL A 224 -34.98 5.22 9.16
N ARG A 225 -35.95 6.12 9.35
CA ARG A 225 -36.28 7.20 8.41
C ARG A 225 -36.43 8.51 9.19
N GLY A 226 -35.59 9.50 8.90
CA GLY A 226 -35.66 10.80 9.58
C GLY A 226 -35.48 10.74 11.10
N GLY A 227 -34.80 9.71 11.63
CA GLY A 227 -34.64 9.48 13.07
C GLY A 227 -35.77 8.67 13.72
N GLU A 228 -36.83 8.34 12.98
CA GLU A 228 -37.92 7.49 13.45
C GLU A 228 -37.72 6.04 13.02
N TRP A 229 -38.17 5.12 13.88
CA TRP A 229 -38.19 3.70 13.62
C TRP A 229 -39.49 3.32 12.90
N VAL A 230 -39.36 2.72 11.73
CA VAL A 230 -40.48 2.31 10.89
C VAL A 230 -40.36 0.81 10.62
N GLU A 231 -41.42 0.07 10.90
CA GLU A 231 -41.52 -1.35 10.57
C GLU A 231 -42.18 -1.49 9.19
N GLU A 232 -41.54 -2.24 8.30
CA GLU A 232 -41.98 -2.45 6.93
C GLU A 232 -42.03 -3.95 6.63
N THR A 233 -42.96 -4.39 5.79
CA THR A 233 -42.94 -5.77 5.28
C THR A 233 -41.78 -5.91 4.27
N GLY A 234 -40.91 -6.87 4.52
CA GLY A 234 -39.64 -7.08 3.83
C GLY A 234 -39.67 -8.02 2.63
N SER A 235 -38.53 -8.07 1.94
CA SER A 235 -38.16 -9.01 0.85
C SER A 235 -38.34 -10.50 1.22
N PRO A 236 -38.35 -11.43 0.23
CA PRO A 236 -38.71 -12.83 0.44
C PRO A 236 -37.94 -13.51 1.57
N THR A 237 -38.60 -14.47 2.22
CA THR A 237 -38.07 -15.34 3.25
C THR A 237 -36.69 -15.87 2.85
N ARG A 238 -35.66 -15.41 3.55
CA ARG A 238 -34.29 -15.90 3.36
C ARG A 238 -34.20 -17.33 3.86
N SER A 239 -33.25 -18.10 3.36
CA SER A 239 -33.18 -19.53 3.64
C SER A 239 -31.85 -19.98 4.21
N VAL A 240 -31.92 -21.03 5.03
CA VAL A 240 -30.78 -21.81 5.49
C VAL A 240 -30.67 -23.01 4.58
N LEU A 241 -29.51 -23.19 3.96
CA LEU A 241 -29.21 -24.37 3.16
C LEU A 241 -28.55 -25.43 4.03
N LEU A 242 -29.19 -26.59 4.13
CA LEU A 242 -28.64 -27.78 4.80
C LEU A 242 -28.12 -28.73 3.73
N SER A 243 -26.85 -29.14 3.82
CA SER A 243 -26.35 -30.21 2.96
C SER A 243 -26.73 -31.58 3.50
N ASP A 244 -26.76 -32.57 2.62
CA ASP A 244 -26.89 -33.98 3.01
C ASP A 244 -25.78 -34.40 4.00
N GLY A 245 -26.13 -35.29 4.92
CA GLY A 245 -25.19 -35.90 5.87
C GLY A 245 -24.99 -35.15 7.19
N LEU A 246 -25.82 -34.14 7.48
CA LEU A 246 -25.85 -33.53 8.80
C LEU A 246 -26.53 -34.47 9.81
N PRO A 247 -26.12 -34.47 11.09
CA PRO A 247 -26.80 -35.25 12.12
C PRO A 247 -28.28 -34.84 12.27
N ALA A 248 -29.18 -35.82 12.37
CA ALA A 248 -30.62 -35.57 12.40
C ALA A 248 -31.06 -34.61 13.54
N LEU A 249 -30.43 -34.69 14.71
CA LEU A 249 -30.70 -33.79 15.84
C LEU A 249 -30.33 -32.34 15.50
N LEU A 250 -29.21 -32.13 14.78
CA LEU A 250 -28.78 -30.80 14.36
C LEU A 250 -29.69 -30.25 13.26
N GLU A 251 -30.09 -31.07 12.29
CA GLU A 251 -31.07 -30.68 11.27
C GLU A 251 -32.39 -30.22 11.90
N SER A 252 -32.90 -30.99 12.88
CA SER A 252 -34.12 -30.66 13.62
C SER A 252 -33.97 -29.35 14.41
N PHE A 253 -32.85 -29.18 15.13
CA PHE A 253 -32.56 -27.95 15.87
C PHE A 253 -32.48 -26.74 14.95
N VAL A 254 -31.75 -26.83 13.83
CA VAL A 254 -31.64 -25.74 12.86
C VAL A 254 -33.00 -25.40 12.25
N GLY A 255 -33.86 -26.41 12.01
CA GLY A 255 -35.23 -26.18 11.54
C GLY A 255 -36.05 -25.32 12.49
N VAL A 256 -35.99 -25.60 13.80
CA VAL A 256 -36.65 -24.78 14.82
C VAL A 256 -36.02 -23.38 14.91
N TRP A 257 -34.69 -23.32 14.99
CA TRP A 257 -33.94 -22.05 15.06
C TRP A 257 -34.23 -21.13 13.87
N ALA A 258 -34.28 -21.68 12.66
CA ALA A 258 -34.58 -20.95 11.42
C ALA A 258 -36.01 -20.42 11.43
N LYS A 259 -36.98 -21.26 11.83
CA LYS A 259 -38.39 -20.87 11.94
C LYS A 259 -38.61 -19.72 12.91
N GLU A 260 -37.99 -19.76 14.09
CA GLU A 260 -38.07 -18.67 15.08
C GLU A 260 -37.51 -17.33 14.57
N ARG A 261 -36.62 -17.37 13.57
CA ARG A 261 -36.06 -16.18 12.89
C ARG A 261 -36.80 -15.82 11.60
N GLY A 262 -37.86 -16.55 11.28
CA GLY A 262 -38.61 -16.43 10.02
C GLY A 262 -37.76 -16.71 8.78
N LEU A 263 -36.81 -17.64 8.90
CA LEU A 263 -36.01 -18.16 7.79
C LEU A 263 -36.64 -19.46 7.27
N GLY A 264 -36.57 -19.68 5.96
CA GLY A 264 -36.89 -20.95 5.34
C GLY A 264 -35.73 -21.94 5.50
N VAL A 265 -36.02 -23.24 5.37
CA VAL A 265 -34.99 -24.28 5.26
C VAL A 265 -35.08 -24.88 3.87
N SER A 266 -33.96 -24.93 3.16
CA SER A 266 -33.84 -25.54 1.84
C SER A 266 -32.78 -26.63 1.85
N VAL A 267 -32.99 -27.66 1.04
CA VAL A 267 -32.02 -28.72 0.75
C VAL A 267 -31.39 -28.51 -0.63
N SER A 268 -31.92 -27.58 -1.43
CA SER A 268 -31.40 -27.21 -2.74
C SER A 268 -30.89 -25.77 -2.72
N ASP A 269 -29.83 -25.48 -3.48
CA ASP A 269 -29.20 -24.16 -3.50
C ASP A 269 -30.21 -23.09 -3.96
N PRO A 270 -30.64 -22.18 -3.08
CA PRO A 270 -31.71 -21.23 -3.36
C PRO A 270 -31.21 -19.99 -4.15
N GLY A 271 -29.94 -20.00 -4.57
CA GLY A 271 -29.25 -18.86 -5.18
C GLY A 271 -28.69 -17.90 -4.11
N ASP A 272 -27.58 -17.25 -4.43
CA ASP A 272 -26.79 -16.47 -3.47
C ASP A 272 -27.58 -15.31 -2.82
N ASP A 273 -28.56 -14.72 -3.52
CA ASP A 273 -29.30 -13.55 -3.04
C ASP A 273 -30.30 -13.84 -1.92
N THR A 274 -30.72 -15.11 -1.74
CA THR A 274 -31.69 -15.51 -0.70
C THR A 274 -31.06 -16.36 0.40
N LEU A 275 -29.82 -16.81 0.22
CA LEU A 275 -29.09 -17.63 1.17
C LEU A 275 -28.65 -16.80 2.38
N ALA A 276 -29.08 -17.22 3.57
CA ALA A 276 -28.70 -16.57 4.83
C ALA A 276 -27.55 -17.28 5.53
N LEU A 277 -27.55 -18.61 5.45
CA LEU A 277 -26.57 -19.47 6.10
C LEU A 277 -26.49 -20.79 5.34
N ARG A 278 -25.28 -21.25 5.05
CA ARG A 278 -25.02 -22.59 4.53
C ARG A 278 -24.43 -23.45 5.64
N ILE A 279 -25.08 -24.56 5.96
CA ILE A 279 -24.56 -25.56 6.89
C ILE A 279 -24.17 -26.79 6.07
N VAL A 280 -22.87 -27.08 6.06
CA VAL A 280 -22.30 -28.20 5.29
C VAL A 280 -21.80 -29.30 6.21
N ALA A 281 -22.25 -30.52 5.98
CA ALA A 281 -21.60 -31.71 6.49
C ALA A 281 -20.30 -31.93 5.71
N ALA A 282 -19.24 -32.26 6.44
CA ALA A 282 -18.04 -32.74 5.82
C ALA A 282 -18.28 -34.11 5.20
N GLN A 283 -17.92 -34.27 3.93
CA GLN A 283 -17.92 -35.59 3.32
C GLN A 283 -16.70 -36.37 3.79
N ALA A 284 -16.93 -37.61 4.23
CA ALA A 284 -15.86 -38.55 4.44
C ALA A 284 -15.19 -38.81 3.09
N GLY A 285 -13.93 -38.39 2.94
CA GLY A 285 -13.05 -39.01 1.95
C GLY A 285 -12.81 -40.48 2.32
N GLU A 286 -11.84 -41.15 1.70
CA GLU A 286 -11.39 -42.50 2.11
C GLU A 286 -10.88 -42.59 3.57
N ALA A 287 -10.96 -41.51 4.35
CA ALA A 287 -10.58 -41.44 5.74
C ALA A 287 -11.54 -42.22 6.65
N THR A 288 -10.95 -43.04 7.52
CA THR A 288 -11.65 -43.84 8.52
C THR A 288 -12.42 -42.95 9.50
N ALA A 289 -13.74 -43.07 9.48
CA ALA A 289 -14.61 -42.46 10.45
C ALA A 289 -14.32 -43.03 11.86
N ARG A 290 -14.28 -42.18 12.89
CA ARG A 290 -13.98 -42.60 14.28
C ARG A 290 -15.02 -42.05 15.24
N VAL A 291 -15.51 -42.87 16.15
CA VAL A 291 -16.35 -42.39 17.25
C VAL A 291 -15.48 -41.56 18.20
N GLY A 292 -15.87 -40.32 18.45
CA GLY A 292 -15.18 -39.41 19.34
C GLY A 292 -16.12 -38.74 20.32
N HIS A 293 -15.54 -38.26 21.42
CA HIS A 293 -16.23 -37.49 22.44
C HIS A 293 -15.78 -36.04 22.37
N PHE A 294 -16.74 -35.14 22.41
CA PHE A 294 -16.47 -33.71 22.32
C PHE A 294 -17.58 -32.94 23.04
N GLY A 295 -17.30 -31.70 23.38
CA GLY A 295 -18.22 -30.87 24.12
C GLY A 295 -17.68 -29.47 24.24
N ARG A 296 -18.59 -28.54 24.54
CA ARG A 296 -18.31 -27.12 24.68
C ARG A 296 -19.41 -26.50 25.53
N ASP A 297 -19.12 -25.40 26.21
CA ASP A 297 -20.12 -24.59 26.93
C ASP A 297 -21.07 -25.41 27.85
N GLY A 298 -20.55 -26.47 28.48
CA GLY A 298 -21.30 -27.34 29.41
C GLY A 298 -22.00 -28.56 28.78
N TRP A 299 -22.15 -28.62 27.45
CA TRP A 299 -22.70 -29.80 26.78
C TRP A 299 -21.60 -30.76 26.30
N GLN A 300 -21.95 -32.04 26.14
CA GLN A 300 -21.06 -33.12 25.70
C GLN A 300 -21.82 -34.08 24.79
N ALA A 301 -21.16 -34.60 23.77
CA ALA A 301 -21.74 -35.58 22.86
C ALA A 301 -20.72 -36.62 22.40
N SER A 302 -21.27 -37.70 21.83
CA SER A 302 -20.52 -38.71 21.09
C SER A 302 -21.02 -38.72 19.65
N ALA A 303 -20.10 -38.77 18.68
CA ALA A 303 -20.46 -38.86 17.27
C ALA A 303 -19.39 -39.51 16.41
N LEU A 304 -19.80 -39.92 15.20
CA LEU A 304 -18.88 -40.37 14.17
C LEU A 304 -18.15 -39.15 13.57
N MET A 305 -16.88 -38.95 13.93
CA MET A 305 -16.06 -37.85 13.44
C MET A 305 -15.53 -38.14 12.04
N VAL A 306 -15.56 -37.11 11.19
CA VAL A 306 -15.01 -37.12 9.84
C VAL A 306 -13.75 -36.25 9.84
N LEU A 307 -12.59 -36.85 9.51
CA LEU A 307 -11.34 -36.11 9.43
C LEU A 307 -11.27 -35.36 8.10
N VAL A 308 -11.40 -34.04 8.15
CA VAL A 308 -11.32 -33.17 6.97
C VAL A 308 -9.96 -32.49 6.94
N GLY A 309 -9.34 -32.45 5.76
CA GLY A 309 -8.14 -31.65 5.53
C GLY A 309 -8.38 -30.15 5.75
N GLU A 310 -7.28 -29.39 5.81
CA GLU A 310 -7.36 -27.93 5.80
C GLU A 310 -8.11 -27.44 4.57
N GLU A 311 -8.99 -26.46 4.77
CA GLU A 311 -9.74 -25.81 3.68
C GLU A 311 -8.74 -25.18 2.71
N SER A 312 -9.06 -25.17 1.40
CA SER A 312 -8.20 -24.59 0.36
C SER A 312 -7.68 -23.20 0.76
N ALA A 313 -6.40 -22.94 0.54
CA ALA A 313 -5.74 -21.67 0.87
C ALA A 313 -6.37 -20.42 0.21
N ALA A 314 -7.27 -20.62 -0.76
CA ALA A 314 -8.02 -19.56 -1.43
C ALA A 314 -9.31 -19.13 -0.70
N ALA A 315 -9.79 -19.90 0.29
CA ALA A 315 -11.02 -19.59 1.02
C ALA A 315 -10.74 -18.68 2.25
N PRO A 316 -11.67 -17.78 2.62
CA PRO A 316 -11.54 -17.01 3.86
C PRO A 316 -11.34 -17.94 5.06
N ARG A 317 -10.33 -17.66 5.89
CA ARG A 317 -9.93 -18.51 7.02
C ARG A 317 -11.10 -18.69 8.00
N ALA A 318 -11.63 -19.91 8.08
CA ALA A 318 -12.69 -20.26 9.01
C ALA A 318 -12.17 -20.23 10.47
N ARG A 319 -13.05 -19.86 11.40
CA ARG A 319 -12.79 -19.92 12.84
C ARG A 319 -13.19 -21.30 13.36
N HIS A 320 -12.37 -21.88 14.22
CA HIS A 320 -12.64 -23.17 14.84
C HIS A 320 -13.55 -22.91 16.06
N TRP A 321 -14.73 -23.51 16.09
CA TRP A 321 -15.67 -23.35 17.20
C TRP A 321 -15.63 -24.54 18.16
N LEU A 322 -15.58 -25.75 17.60
CA LEU A 322 -15.47 -27.00 18.32
C LEU A 322 -14.34 -27.82 17.73
N SER A 323 -13.52 -28.39 18.61
CA SER A 323 -12.43 -29.30 18.26
C SER A 323 -12.47 -30.54 19.13
N ALA A 324 -11.91 -31.63 18.64
CA ALA A 324 -11.67 -32.85 19.41
C ALA A 324 -10.20 -33.25 19.34
N ASP A 325 -9.69 -33.80 20.42
CA ASP A 325 -8.34 -34.35 20.45
C ASP A 325 -8.37 -35.80 19.94
N VAL A 326 -7.70 -36.03 18.81
CA VAL A 326 -7.60 -37.35 18.18
C VAL A 326 -6.13 -37.69 18.01
N GLY A 327 -5.64 -38.64 18.82
CA GLY A 327 -4.24 -39.08 18.76
C GLY A 327 -3.23 -38.00 19.15
N GLY A 328 -3.60 -37.08 20.06
CA GLY A 328 -2.74 -36.00 20.54
C GLY A 328 -2.68 -34.76 19.64
N ALA A 329 -3.42 -34.76 18.53
CA ALA A 329 -3.63 -33.58 17.68
C ALA A 329 -5.06 -33.04 17.87
N SER A 330 -5.20 -31.71 17.87
CA SER A 330 -6.50 -31.05 17.96
C SER A 330 -7.11 -30.89 16.57
N TRP A 331 -8.28 -31.49 16.35
CA TRP A 331 -8.96 -31.53 15.06
C TRP A 331 -10.23 -30.68 15.10
N PRO A 332 -10.45 -29.75 14.14
CA PRO A 332 -11.67 -28.95 14.08
C PRO A 332 -12.87 -29.81 13.67
N LEU A 333 -13.83 -29.94 14.58
CA LEU A 333 -15.11 -30.60 14.33
C LEU A 333 -16.16 -29.63 13.79
N VAL A 334 -16.12 -28.37 14.22
CA VAL A 334 -17.00 -27.34 13.69
C VAL A 334 -16.17 -26.12 13.36
N SER A 335 -16.29 -25.67 12.11
CA SER A 335 -15.64 -24.45 11.63
C SER A 335 -16.69 -23.52 11.07
N TRP A 336 -16.52 -22.21 11.24
CA TRP A 336 -17.51 -21.25 10.75
C TRP A 336 -16.89 -19.95 10.26
N ARG A 337 -17.67 -19.24 9.45
CA ARG A 337 -17.47 -17.85 9.02
C ARG A 337 -18.84 -17.24 8.70
N PRO A 338 -18.97 -15.92 8.52
CA PRO A 338 -20.24 -15.33 8.08
C PRO A 338 -20.78 -16.02 6.82
N GLY A 339 -22.01 -16.50 6.89
CA GLY A 339 -22.74 -17.25 5.86
C GLY A 339 -22.47 -18.73 5.79
N TRP A 340 -21.61 -19.29 6.65
CA TRP A 340 -21.16 -20.67 6.49
C TRP A 340 -20.75 -21.34 7.80
N VAL A 341 -21.25 -22.57 7.99
CA VAL A 341 -20.86 -23.47 9.09
C VAL A 341 -20.55 -24.84 8.49
N ARG A 342 -19.42 -25.43 8.87
CA ARG A 342 -19.05 -26.80 8.53
C ARG A 342 -19.07 -27.67 9.76
N VAL A 343 -19.67 -28.84 9.62
CA VAL A 343 -19.80 -29.87 10.65
C VAL A 343 -19.06 -31.12 10.18
N ALA A 344 -18.04 -31.53 10.92
CA ALA A 344 -17.18 -32.66 10.62
C ALA A 344 -17.46 -33.86 11.54
N PHE A 345 -18.74 -34.09 11.83
CA PHE A 345 -19.24 -35.29 12.47
C PHE A 345 -20.63 -35.61 11.96
N GLY A 346 -20.98 -36.90 11.96
CA GLY A 346 -22.26 -37.44 11.49
C GLY A 346 -22.95 -38.29 12.55
N ASP A 347 -24.02 -38.95 12.14
CA ASP A 347 -24.78 -39.84 13.01
C ASP A 347 -24.05 -41.15 13.38
N PRO A 348 -24.35 -41.76 14.55
CA PRO A 348 -25.27 -41.24 15.57
C PRO A 348 -24.65 -40.07 16.35
N PHE A 349 -25.40 -38.98 16.50
CA PHE A 349 -25.04 -37.86 17.38
C PHE A 349 -25.81 -37.95 18.69
N GLU A 350 -25.14 -38.40 19.74
CA GLU A 350 -25.76 -38.69 21.05
C GLU A 350 -25.33 -37.66 22.10
N ASP A 351 -26.29 -36.95 22.69
CA ASP A 351 -26.06 -36.09 23.86
C ASP A 351 -25.71 -36.94 25.09
N ARG A 352 -24.58 -36.62 25.70
CA ARG A 352 -24.06 -37.26 26.91
C ARG A 352 -24.11 -36.35 28.15
N SER A 353 -24.41 -35.06 27.97
CA SER A 353 -24.41 -34.06 29.04
C SER A 353 -25.71 -33.98 29.82
N GLY A 354 -26.84 -34.34 29.22
CA GLY A 354 -28.14 -34.34 29.88
C GLY A 354 -28.75 -32.96 30.14
N ASP A 355 -28.09 -31.87 29.74
CA ASP A 355 -28.66 -30.50 29.72
C ASP A 355 -28.86 -30.02 28.26
N PRO A 356 -30.04 -30.26 27.68
CA PRO A 356 -30.36 -29.83 26.31
C PRO A 356 -30.37 -28.29 26.16
N GLY A 357 -30.50 -27.53 27.26
CA GLY A 357 -30.46 -26.08 27.23
C GLY A 357 -29.07 -25.54 26.89
N ALA A 358 -28.03 -26.14 27.47
CA ALA A 358 -26.64 -25.78 27.18
C ALA A 358 -26.27 -26.00 25.70
N PHE A 359 -26.72 -27.12 25.12
CA PHE A 359 -26.57 -27.38 23.68
C PHE A 359 -27.29 -26.32 22.84
N ALA A 360 -28.56 -26.04 23.15
CA ALA A 360 -29.38 -25.11 22.38
C ALA A 360 -28.82 -23.68 22.39
N VAL A 361 -28.36 -23.19 23.54
CA VAL A 361 -27.75 -21.85 23.66
C VAL A 361 -26.43 -21.80 22.88
N SER A 362 -25.54 -22.77 23.11
CA SER A 362 -24.22 -22.82 22.46
C SER A 362 -24.33 -22.85 20.93
N TRP A 363 -25.21 -23.69 20.38
CA TRP A 363 -25.44 -23.73 18.92
C TRP A 363 -26.22 -22.52 18.40
N GLY A 364 -27.19 -22.00 19.16
CA GLY A 364 -27.93 -20.80 18.79
C GLY A 364 -27.01 -19.61 18.59
N ASP A 365 -26.09 -19.39 19.52
CA ASP A 365 -25.09 -18.31 19.46
C ASP A 365 -24.14 -18.46 18.26
N LEU A 366 -23.74 -19.70 17.93
CA LEU A 366 -22.93 -19.99 16.73
C LEU A 366 -23.70 -19.63 15.47
N LEU A 367 -24.93 -20.09 15.33
CA LEU A 367 -25.74 -19.87 14.13
C LEU A 367 -26.07 -18.38 13.95
N ASP A 368 -26.35 -17.65 15.03
CA ASP A 368 -26.56 -16.21 15.01
C ASP A 368 -25.30 -15.45 14.60
N SER A 369 -24.15 -15.87 15.10
CA SER A 369 -22.85 -15.29 14.72
C SER A 369 -22.51 -15.56 13.25
N ALA A 370 -22.90 -16.73 12.73
CA ALA A 370 -22.65 -17.13 11.36
C ALA A 370 -23.70 -16.58 10.36
N LEU A 371 -24.84 -16.07 10.82
CA LEU A 371 -25.90 -15.60 9.94
C LEU A 371 -25.47 -14.35 9.14
N LEU A 372 -25.62 -14.39 7.81
CA LEU A 372 -25.41 -13.17 7.01
C LEU A 372 -26.53 -12.16 7.31
N PRO A 373 -26.24 -10.86 7.41
CA PRO A 373 -27.30 -9.85 7.39
C PRO A 373 -28.06 -9.91 6.06
N ALA A 374 -29.33 -9.49 6.05
CA ALA A 374 -30.06 -9.42 4.79
C ALA A 374 -29.37 -8.43 3.83
N PRO A 375 -29.37 -8.66 2.50
CA PRO A 375 -28.58 -7.87 1.55
C PRO A 375 -28.74 -6.35 1.68
N ASN A 376 -29.96 -5.90 1.98
CA ASN A 376 -30.32 -4.49 2.13
C ASN A 376 -30.20 -3.97 3.58
N VAL A 377 -30.07 -4.86 4.56
CA VAL A 377 -29.96 -4.50 5.99
C VAL A 377 -28.52 -4.11 6.29
N ARG A 378 -28.36 -2.98 6.97
CA ARG A 378 -27.06 -2.46 7.42
C ARG A 378 -27.19 -1.94 8.82
N PRO A 379 -26.24 -2.23 9.74
CA PRO A 379 -26.35 -1.80 11.13
C PRO A 379 -26.50 -0.29 11.24
N GLN A 380 -27.20 0.17 12.27
CA GLN A 380 -27.44 1.60 12.50
C GLN A 380 -26.14 2.41 12.51
N SER A 381 -25.07 1.89 13.12
CA SER A 381 -23.76 2.53 13.17
C SER A 381 -23.12 2.77 11.79
N GLU A 382 -23.49 2.00 10.75
CA GLU A 382 -23.03 2.25 9.38
C GLU A 382 -23.89 3.31 8.66
N ARG A 383 -25.12 3.53 9.12
CA ARG A 383 -26.08 4.50 8.58
C ARG A 383 -26.03 5.85 9.27
N GLU A 384 -25.33 5.96 10.40
CA GLU A 384 -25.10 7.22 11.07
C GLU A 384 -24.35 8.22 10.17
N ALA A 385 -24.40 9.49 10.57
CA ALA A 385 -23.68 10.54 9.87
C ALA A 385 -22.18 10.24 9.86
N ALA A 386 -21.56 10.25 8.69
CA ALA A 386 -20.11 10.08 8.53
C ALA A 386 -19.34 11.37 8.87
N GLY A 387 -20.06 12.47 9.10
CA GLY A 387 -19.51 13.76 9.46
C GLY A 387 -19.25 14.65 8.24
N PRO A 388 -18.47 15.74 8.41
CA PRO A 388 -18.17 16.67 7.32
C PRO A 388 -17.19 16.05 6.32
N ALA A 389 -17.29 16.49 5.07
CA ALA A 389 -16.28 16.20 4.07
C ALA A 389 -14.97 16.96 4.38
N ILE A 390 -13.85 16.25 4.46
CA ILE A 390 -12.54 16.84 4.78
C ILE A 390 -11.47 16.20 3.90
N THR A 391 -10.63 17.04 3.28
CA THR A 391 -9.48 16.59 2.49
C THR A 391 -8.19 17.14 3.04
N ARG A 392 -7.16 16.30 3.14
CA ARG A 392 -5.81 16.68 3.53
C ARG A 392 -4.81 15.87 2.69
N ALA A 393 -3.91 16.57 2.00
CA ALA A 393 -2.82 15.94 1.26
C ALA A 393 -1.87 15.19 2.21
N PRO A 394 -1.26 14.07 1.76
CA PRO A 394 -0.27 13.37 2.55
C PRO A 394 0.96 14.23 2.77
N ARG A 395 1.63 14.04 3.92
CA ARG A 395 2.93 14.66 4.11
C ARG A 395 3.93 13.96 3.19
N SER A 396 4.71 14.75 2.47
CA SER A 396 5.94 14.26 1.88
C SER A 396 6.84 13.77 3.00
N ALA A 397 7.56 12.66 2.78
CA ALA A 397 8.66 12.34 3.66
C ALA A 397 9.54 13.59 3.72
N SER A 398 9.72 14.17 4.91
CA SER A 398 10.65 15.27 5.07
C SER A 398 12.01 14.69 4.67
N PHE A 399 12.41 14.96 3.43
CA PHE A 399 13.72 14.64 2.94
C PHE A 399 14.64 15.54 3.74
N ASN A 400 15.04 15.09 4.93
CA ASN A 400 16.14 15.69 5.63
C ASN A 400 17.30 15.52 4.64
N PRO A 401 17.84 16.58 4.05
CA PRO A 401 18.93 16.46 3.09
C PRO A 401 20.22 16.19 3.87
N VAL A 402 20.24 15.14 4.68
CA VAL A 402 21.47 14.47 5.04
C VAL A 402 21.90 13.82 3.74
N ALA A 403 22.73 14.55 3.00
CA ALA A 403 23.22 14.21 1.68
C ALA A 403 23.38 12.69 1.53
N ALA A 404 22.55 12.08 0.68
CA ALA A 404 22.65 10.67 0.40
C ALA A 404 24.12 10.36 0.04
N PRO A 405 24.73 9.31 0.63
CA PRO A 405 26.16 9.01 0.48
C PRO A 405 26.61 8.75 -0.98
N GLY A 406 25.68 8.77 -1.95
CA GLY A 406 25.92 8.62 -3.39
C GLY A 406 26.06 9.92 -4.20
N ALA A 407 25.80 11.11 -3.65
CA ALA A 407 25.90 12.37 -4.43
C ALA A 407 27.34 12.93 -4.55
N TRP A 408 28.32 12.26 -3.94
CA TRP A 408 29.71 12.71 -3.80
C TRP A 408 30.77 12.06 -4.70
N PRO A 409 30.52 11.06 -5.58
CA PRO A 409 31.60 10.39 -6.28
C PRO A 409 32.31 11.34 -7.24
N LEU A 410 31.58 12.13 -8.04
CA LEU A 410 32.18 13.01 -9.06
C LEU A 410 33.07 14.11 -8.46
N VAL A 411 32.62 14.77 -7.39
CA VAL A 411 33.41 15.82 -6.72
C VAL A 411 34.68 15.22 -6.10
N ARG A 412 34.57 14.03 -5.47
CA ARG A 412 35.74 13.32 -4.92
C ARG A 412 36.73 12.92 -6.00
N TRP A 413 36.26 12.36 -7.12
CA TRP A 413 37.12 12.01 -8.26
C TRP A 413 37.81 13.23 -8.86
N LEU A 414 37.09 14.34 -9.08
CA LEU A 414 37.67 15.58 -9.61
C LEU A 414 38.71 16.19 -8.66
N SER A 415 38.44 16.17 -7.34
CA SER A 415 39.40 16.63 -6.33
C SER A 415 40.65 15.74 -6.25
N ALA A 416 40.49 14.42 -6.39
CA ALA A 416 41.60 13.48 -6.43
C ALA A 416 42.46 13.68 -7.68
N ILE A 417 41.84 13.84 -8.86
CA ILE A 417 42.53 14.15 -10.12
C ILE A 417 43.31 15.47 -10.00
N ALA A 418 42.69 16.52 -9.43
CA ALA A 418 43.37 17.78 -9.19
C ALA A 418 44.60 17.62 -8.28
N GLY A 419 44.47 16.86 -7.19
CA GLY A 419 45.58 16.55 -6.28
C GLY A 419 46.73 15.79 -6.96
N VAL A 420 46.42 14.76 -7.75
CA VAL A 420 47.43 13.97 -8.50
C VAL A 420 48.15 14.83 -9.53
N LEU A 421 47.43 15.67 -10.27
CA LEU A 421 48.02 16.56 -11.28
C LEU A 421 48.91 17.64 -10.65
N LEU A 422 48.52 18.20 -9.49
CA LEU A 422 49.37 19.12 -8.73
C LEU A 422 50.65 18.45 -8.24
N PHE A 423 50.55 17.23 -7.70
CA PHE A 423 51.70 16.48 -7.22
C PHE A 423 52.68 16.14 -8.35
N ALA A 424 52.17 15.69 -9.50
CA ALA A 424 52.98 15.41 -10.69
C ALA A 424 53.65 16.69 -11.26
N SER A 425 52.97 17.83 -11.22
CA SER A 425 53.54 19.12 -11.60
C SER A 425 54.71 19.51 -10.67
N ALA A 426 54.56 19.33 -9.36
CA ALA A 426 55.61 19.62 -8.39
C ALA A 426 56.85 18.73 -8.57
N LEU A 427 56.65 17.42 -8.83
CA LEU A 427 57.75 16.48 -9.09
C LEU A 427 58.53 16.84 -10.37
N THR A 428 57.84 17.19 -11.45
CA THR A 428 58.48 17.59 -12.72
C THR A 428 59.24 18.92 -12.60
N LEU A 429 58.74 19.85 -11.78
CA LEU A 429 59.47 21.09 -11.45
C LEU A 429 60.74 20.81 -10.63
N LYS A 430 60.68 19.90 -9.65
CA LYS A 430 61.84 19.52 -8.82
C LYS A 430 62.91 18.77 -9.62
N GLY A 431 62.51 17.88 -10.55
CA GLY A 431 63.43 17.17 -11.43
C GLY A 431 64.25 18.10 -12.33
N ASN A 432 63.64 19.18 -12.83
CA ASN A 432 64.30 20.18 -13.67
C ASN A 432 65.18 21.18 -12.89
N LEU A 433 65.11 21.21 -11.56
CA LEU A 433 66.00 22.03 -10.72
C LEU A 433 67.28 21.31 -10.33
N ASN A 434 67.28 19.97 -10.43
CA ASN A 434 68.40 19.10 -10.06
C ASN A 434 69.19 18.57 -11.29
N ALA A 435 68.72 18.89 -12.50
CA ALA A 435 69.40 18.65 -13.77
C ALA A 435 69.87 20.00 -14.31
#